data_AF-A0A7K3L4L7-F1
#
_entry.id   AF-A0A7K3L4L7-F1
#
_cell.length_a   1.000
_cell.length_b   1.000
_cell.length_c   1.000
_cell.angle_alpha   90.00
_cell.angle_beta   90.00
_cell.angle_gamma   90.00
#
_symmetry.space_group_name_H-M   'P 1'
#
loop_
_entity.id
_entity.type
_entity.pdbx_description
1 polymer ?
#
loop_
_entity_poly.entity_id
_entity_poly.type
_entity_poly.pdbx_seq_one_letter_code
_entity_poly.pdbx_strand_id
1 'polypeptide(L)'
;AARAARLIGDGPGSSGQRQRHGGRRSRAALEGAGAYVELRIHEGRKRQVRRMLQAVDHPVIALHRAALGPLDLGGLPRGQARALTESELAALRAAVG
;
A
#
# COMPACT_ATOMS: atom_id res chain seq x y z
N ALA A 1 8.95 22.81 15.31
CA ALA A 1 8.44 21.42 15.26
C ALA A 1 7.09 21.33 14.53
N ALA A 2 6.99 21.76 13.26
CA ALA A 2 5.68 21.94 12.60
C ALA A 2 5.66 21.71 11.07
N ARG A 3 6.42 20.74 10.53
CA ARG A 3 6.46 20.52 9.07
C ARG A 3 6.26 19.08 8.57
N ALA A 4 6.23 18.07 9.43
CA ALA A 4 6.15 16.67 8.98
C ALA A 4 4.71 16.12 8.83
N ALA A 5 3.69 16.84 9.30
CA ALA A 5 2.31 16.32 9.38
C ALA A 5 1.48 16.42 8.08
N ARG A 6 2.01 16.98 6.98
CA ARG A 6 1.23 17.28 5.76
C ARG A 6 1.49 16.38 4.55
N LEU A 7 2.28 15.31 4.68
CA LEU A 7 2.68 14.49 3.53
C LEU A 7 2.18 13.04 3.57
N ILE A 8 1.32 12.67 4.51
CA ILE A 8 0.79 11.31 4.61
C ILE A 8 -0.73 11.35 4.65
N GLY A 9 -1.37 11.13 3.49
CA GLY A 9 -2.61 10.35 3.46
C GLY A 9 -3.97 11.04 3.31
N ASP A 10 -4.08 12.27 2.77
CA ASP A 10 -5.40 12.90 2.49
C ASP A 10 -5.70 13.10 0.99
N GLY A 11 -4.93 12.49 0.09
CA GLY A 11 -5.20 12.52 -1.35
C GLY A 11 -6.26 11.49 -1.76
N PRO A 12 -6.95 11.63 -2.91
CA PRO A 12 -7.98 10.70 -3.40
C PRO A 12 -7.48 9.27 -3.73
N GLY A 13 -6.21 8.96 -3.45
CA GLY A 13 -5.63 7.61 -3.45
C GLY A 13 -5.27 7.08 -2.06
N SER A 14 -5.53 7.86 -0.99
CA SER A 14 -5.43 7.36 0.36
C SER A 14 -6.56 6.38 0.57
N SER A 15 -6.23 5.09 0.48
CA SER A 15 -7.08 4.05 1.00
C SER A 15 -7.24 4.32 2.49
N GLY A 16 -8.25 5.12 2.86
CA GLY A 16 -8.67 5.42 4.23
C GLY A 16 -9.06 4.17 5.01
N GLN A 17 -8.94 2.99 4.41
CA GLN A 17 -8.94 1.73 5.12
C GLN A 17 -7.58 1.51 5.78
N ARG A 18 -7.62 1.82 7.07
CA ARG A 18 -6.76 1.38 8.17
C ARG A 18 -6.69 -0.16 8.24
N GLN A 19 -6.31 -0.82 7.15
CA GLN A 19 -6.27 -2.27 7.08
C GLN A 19 -5.08 -2.79 7.92
N ARG A 20 -5.43 -3.77 8.75
CA ARG A 20 -4.50 -4.46 9.65
C ARG A 20 -3.37 -5.05 8.83
N HIS A 21 -2.14 -4.78 9.26
CA HIS A 21 -0.97 -5.33 8.62
C HIS A 21 -1.07 -6.85 8.60
N GLY A 22 -1.04 -7.45 7.41
CA GLY A 22 -0.89 -8.90 7.24
C GLY A 22 0.47 -9.43 7.70
N GLY A 23 1.33 -8.58 8.28
CA GLY A 23 2.56 -9.02 8.94
C GLY A 23 2.29 -9.67 10.29
N ARG A 24 3.30 -10.35 10.84
CA ARG A 24 3.28 -10.88 12.23
C ARG A 24 3.11 -9.79 13.30
N ARG A 25 3.18 -8.50 12.94
CA ARG A 25 3.15 -7.36 13.87
C ARG A 25 1.98 -6.42 13.53
N SER A 26 1.22 -6.06 14.54
CA SER A 26 0.13 -5.08 14.44
C SER A 26 0.69 -3.66 14.20
N ARG A 27 -0.15 -2.73 13.72
CA ARG A 27 0.21 -1.31 13.62
C ARG A 27 0.65 -0.72 14.95
N ALA A 28 -0.09 -1.00 16.03
CA ALA A 28 0.29 -0.58 17.39
C ALA A 28 1.71 -1.08 17.77
N ALA A 29 2.10 -2.28 17.31
CA ALA A 29 3.45 -2.80 17.55
C ALA A 29 4.54 -2.13 16.69
N LEU A 30 4.18 -1.32 15.69
CA LEU A 30 5.11 -0.64 14.78
C LEU A 30 5.12 0.88 14.96
N GLU A 31 4.13 1.46 15.67
CA GLU A 31 3.97 2.91 15.86
C GLU A 31 5.15 3.57 16.60
N GLY A 32 5.99 2.81 17.30
CA GLY A 32 7.24 3.30 17.91
C GLY A 32 8.53 2.91 17.17
N ALA A 33 8.45 2.19 16.05
CA ALA A 33 9.60 1.55 15.41
C ALA A 33 9.90 2.06 13.99
N GLY A 34 9.10 2.99 13.44
CA GLY A 34 9.32 3.53 12.10
C GLY A 34 8.23 4.51 11.64
N ALA A 35 8.24 4.80 10.33
CA ALA A 35 7.28 5.68 9.67
C ALA A 35 6.48 4.91 8.60
N TYR A 36 5.29 5.44 8.28
CA TYR A 36 4.46 4.98 7.18
C TYR A 36 4.81 5.72 5.90
N VAL A 37 5.03 4.98 4.80
CA VAL A 37 5.28 5.55 3.48
C VAL A 37 4.36 4.86 2.48
N GLU A 38 3.66 5.66 1.67
CA GLU A 38 2.89 5.19 0.54
C GLU A 38 3.76 5.31 -0.72
N LEU A 39 3.79 4.24 -1.53
CA LEU A 39 4.56 4.20 -2.77
C LEU A 39 3.71 3.64 -3.90
N ARG A 40 3.75 4.30 -5.06
CA ARG A 40 3.24 3.79 -6.33
C ARG A 40 4.42 3.53 -7.27
N ILE A 41 4.47 2.33 -7.83
CA ILE A 41 5.50 1.91 -8.80
C ILE A 41 4.83 1.24 -9.99
N HIS A 42 5.44 1.36 -11.16
CA HIS A 42 4.93 0.78 -12.42
C HIS A 42 5.65 -0.51 -12.81
N GLU A 43 6.75 -0.85 -12.13
CA GLU A 43 7.48 -2.11 -12.30
C GLU A 43 7.42 -2.97 -11.04
N GLY A 44 7.69 -4.27 -11.20
CA GLY A 44 7.57 -5.27 -10.15
C GLY A 44 8.84 -6.10 -9.94
N ARG A 45 10.03 -5.49 -9.99
CA ARG A 45 11.28 -6.26 -9.86
C ARG A 45 11.36 -6.96 -8.51
N LYS A 46 11.98 -8.15 -8.46
CA LYS A 46 12.13 -8.97 -7.23
C LYS A 46 12.54 -8.09 -6.05
N ARG A 47 11.77 -8.02 -4.95
CA ARG A 47 12.09 -7.22 -3.74
C ARG A 47 12.37 -5.71 -3.99
N GLN A 48 11.83 -5.13 -5.06
CA GLN A 48 12.13 -3.76 -5.46
C GLN A 48 11.94 -2.71 -4.36
N VAL A 49 10.75 -2.60 -3.77
CA VAL A 49 10.46 -1.62 -2.71
C VAL A 49 11.43 -1.75 -1.53
N ARG A 50 11.75 -2.99 -1.14
CA ARG A 50 12.70 -3.26 -0.05
C ARG A 50 14.11 -2.80 -0.39
N ARG A 51 14.57 -3.02 -1.63
CA ARG A 51 15.88 -2.53 -2.08
C ARG A 51 15.92 -1.02 -2.20
N MET A 52 14.86 -0.41 -2.74
CA MET A 52 14.78 1.04 -2.91
C MET A 52 14.92 1.75 -1.56
N LEU A 53 14.14 1.36 -0.56
CA LEU A 53 14.23 2.03 0.74
C LEU A 53 15.48 1.63 1.54
N GLN A 54 16.01 0.42 1.35
CA GLN A 54 17.31 0.05 1.93
C GLN A 54 18.45 0.92 1.38
N ALA A 55 18.42 1.29 0.09
CA ALA A 55 19.46 2.10 -0.53
C ALA A 55 19.54 3.54 0.02
N VAL A 56 18.52 3.97 0.77
CA VAL A 56 18.46 5.27 1.46
C VAL A 56 18.41 5.11 2.98
N ASP A 57 18.89 3.98 3.52
CA ASP A 57 18.97 3.68 4.96
C ASP A 57 17.62 3.62 5.71
N HIS A 58 16.53 3.30 4.99
CA HIS A 58 15.20 3.12 5.56
C HIS A 58 14.69 1.68 5.35
N PRO A 59 15.20 0.69 6.11
CA PRO A 59 14.83 -0.71 5.91
C PRO A 59 13.34 -0.99 6.17
N VAL A 60 12.70 -1.71 5.25
CA VAL A 60 11.26 -2.04 5.32
C VAL A 60 10.98 -3.15 6.33
N ILE A 61 10.30 -2.82 7.43
CA ILE A 61 9.87 -3.79 8.46
C ILE A 61 8.51 -4.43 8.16
N ALA A 62 7.63 -3.73 7.44
CA ALA A 62 6.33 -4.23 6.98
C ALA A 62 6.04 -3.69 5.56
N LEU A 63 5.47 -4.54 4.71
CA LEU A 63 5.08 -4.16 3.36
C LEU A 63 3.68 -4.69 3.07
N HIS A 64 2.80 -3.82 2.62
CA HIS A 64 1.43 -4.14 2.25
C HIS A 64 1.12 -3.45 0.92
N ARG A 65 0.48 -4.19 0.01
CA ARG A 65 0.03 -3.64 -1.28
C ARG A 65 -1.45 -3.34 -1.14
N ALA A 66 -1.79 -2.06 -1.06
CA ALA A 66 -3.17 -1.58 -0.91
C ALA A 66 -3.93 -1.54 -2.24
N ALA A 67 -3.23 -1.38 -3.37
CA ALA A 67 -3.83 -1.26 -4.69
C ALA A 67 -3.01 -1.95 -5.79
N LEU A 68 -3.66 -2.27 -6.91
CA LEU A 68 -3.05 -2.75 -8.15
C LEU A 68 -3.72 -2.08 -9.35
N GLY A 69 -2.98 -1.22 -10.04
CA GLY A 69 -3.52 -0.49 -11.19
C GLY A 69 -4.71 0.39 -10.77
N PRO A 70 -5.90 0.21 -11.37
CA PRO A 70 -7.13 0.91 -10.97
C PRO A 70 -7.89 0.22 -9.82
N LEU A 71 -7.42 -0.92 -9.32
CA LEU A 71 -8.11 -1.71 -8.29
C LEU A 71 -7.60 -1.36 -6.89
N ASP A 72 -8.53 -1.13 -5.96
CA ASP A 72 -8.25 -0.97 -4.53
C ASP A 72 -8.63 -2.24 -3.75
N LEU A 73 -7.82 -2.61 -2.74
CA LEU A 73 -8.07 -3.79 -1.91
C LEU A 73 -9.31 -3.62 -1.03
N GLY A 74 -9.70 -2.38 -0.70
CA GLY A 74 -10.98 -2.08 -0.10
C GLY A 74 -11.12 -2.63 1.31
N GLY A 75 -12.24 -3.29 1.59
CA GLY A 75 -12.51 -3.99 2.86
C GLY A 75 -12.21 -5.49 2.82
N LEU A 76 -11.52 -6.01 1.79
CA LEU A 76 -11.33 -7.45 1.62
C LEU A 76 -10.51 -8.05 2.79
N PRO A 77 -11.07 -9.01 3.56
CA PRO A 77 -10.35 -9.60 4.68
C PRO A 77 -9.12 -10.37 4.21
N ARG A 78 -8.11 -10.46 5.08
CA ARG A 78 -6.90 -11.22 4.82
C ARG A 78 -7.22 -12.68 4.46
N GLY A 79 -6.61 -13.16 3.38
CA GLY A 79 -6.74 -14.55 2.93
C GLY A 79 -8.04 -14.82 2.15
N GLN A 80 -8.93 -13.83 2.03
CA GLN A 80 -10.14 -13.93 1.24
C GLN A 80 -9.91 -13.45 -0.19
N ALA A 81 -10.80 -13.90 -1.08
CA ALA A 81 -10.89 -13.46 -2.45
C ALA A 81 -12.36 -13.17 -2.78
N ARG A 82 -12.58 -12.30 -3.78
CA ARG A 82 -13.90 -12.03 -4.35
C ARG A 82 -13.79 -11.88 -5.86
N ALA A 83 -14.91 -12.05 -6.56
CA ALA A 83 -15.01 -11.65 -7.95
C ALA A 83 -14.88 -10.13 -8.08
N LEU A 84 -14.33 -9.69 -9.21
CA LEU A 84 -14.34 -8.27 -9.61
C LEU A 84 -15.75 -7.88 -10.03
N THR A 85 -16.11 -6.62 -9.79
CA THR A 85 -17.33 -6.05 -10.38
C THR A 85 -17.12 -5.76 -11.87
N GLU A 86 -18.22 -5.60 -12.61
CA GLU A 86 -18.14 -5.19 -14.03
C GLU A 86 -17.40 -3.85 -14.21
N SER A 87 -17.59 -2.90 -13.28
CA SER A 87 -16.89 -1.61 -13.31
C SER A 87 -15.38 -1.76 -13.10
N GLU A 88 -14.96 -2.60 -12.16
CA GLU A 88 -13.54 -2.90 -11.91
C GLU A 88 -12.90 -3.61 -13.10
N LEU A 89 -13.64 -4.54 -13.72
CA LEU A 89 -13.19 -5.27 -14.90
C LEU A 89 -13.02 -4.33 -16.11
N ALA A 90 -13.98 -3.44 -16.34
CA ALA A 90 -13.89 -2.42 -17.38
C ALA A 90 -12.71 -1.47 -17.15
N ALA A 91 -12.51 -1.00 -15.91
CA ALA A 91 -11.38 -0.14 -15.56
C ALA A 91 -10.03 -0.84 -15.78
N LEU A 92 -9.92 -2.13 -15.43
CA LEU A 92 -8.71 -2.89 -15.64
C LEU A 92 -8.40 -3.08 -17.13
N ARG A 93 -9.42 -3.38 -17.95
CA ARG A 93 -9.27 -3.48 -19.41
C ARG A 93 -8.83 -2.15 -20.02
N ALA A 94 -9.41 -1.03 -19.59
CA ALA A 94 -9.02 0.29 -20.07
C ALA A 94 -7.59 0.70 -19.64
N ALA A 95 -7.09 0.17 -18.52
CA ALA A 95 -5.74 0.44 -18.03
C ALA A 95 -4.65 -0.40 -18.72
N VAL A 96 -5.03 -1.37 -19.54
CA VAL A 96 -4.12 -2.27 -20.26
C VAL A 96 -4.33 -2.09 -21.76
N GLY A 97 -3.45 -1.31 -22.38
CA GLY A 97 -3.41 -0.94 -23.79
C GLY A 97 -2.27 0.04 -24.01
#